data_AF-A0A1H7XNE4-F1
#
_entry.id   AF-A0A1H7XNE4-F1
#
_cell.length_a   1.000
_cell.length_b   1.000
_cell.length_c   1.000
_cell.angle_alpha   90.00
_cell.angle_beta   90.00
_cell.angle_gamma   90.00
#
_symmetry.space_group_name_H-M   'P 1'
#
loop_
_entity.id
_entity.type
_entity.pdbx_description
1 polymer ?
#
loop_
_entity_poly.entity_id
_entity_poly.type
_entity_poly.pdbx_seq_one_letter_code
_entity_poly.pdbx_strand_id
1 'polypeptide(L)' 'MTRQVIHSATVTLKLPLDTSVAEEEAALQAAGIPIDAIGNAASGFLFVRYTSDWRNPAKIFRWFAADVGHTAP' A
#
# COMPACT_ATOMS: atom_id res chain seq x y z
N MET A 1 20.49 22.75 -1.31
CA MET A 1 20.23 21.44 -0.67
C MET A 1 18.92 20.92 -1.24
N THR A 2 18.97 19.92 -2.12
CA THR A 2 17.78 19.37 -2.77
C THR A 2 17.03 18.56 -1.72
N ARG A 3 15.90 19.09 -1.22
CA ARG A 3 15.01 18.38 -0.31
C ARG A 3 14.45 17.19 -1.10
N GLN A 4 15.10 16.04 -0.98
CA GLN A 4 14.54 14.78 -1.48
C GLN A 4 13.23 14.61 -0.72
N VAL A 5 12.12 14.90 -1.39
CA VAL A 5 10.80 14.53 -0.90
C VAL A 5 10.77 13.02 -0.98
N ILE A 6 11.24 12.38 0.09
CA ILE A 6 11.04 10.94 0.24
C ILE A 6 9.54 10.82 0.44
N HIS A 7 8.82 10.45 -0.61
CA HIS A 7 7.48 9.91 -0.49
C HIS A 7 7.63 8.57 0.24
N SER A 8 7.81 8.64 1.55
CA SER A 8 7.83 7.49 2.44
C SER A 8 6.41 6.99 2.56
N ALA A 9 6.19 5.72 2.22
CA ALA A 9 4.91 5.09 2.51
C ALA A 9 4.72 5.11 4.02
N THR A 10 3.57 5.56 4.48
CA THR A 10 3.20 5.56 5.90
C THR A 10 3.16 4.12 6.41
N VAL A 11 2.66 3.20 5.59
CA VAL A 11 2.66 1.75 5.88
C VAL A 11 3.14 1.00 4.64
N THR A 12 4.03 0.03 4.83
CA THR A 12 4.42 -0.93 3.79
C THR A 12 4.10 -2.33 4.30
N LEU A 13 3.24 -3.05 3.58
CA LEU A 13 2.84 -4.42 3.89
C LEU A 13 3.20 -5.32 2.71
N LYS A 14 3.78 -6.48 2.99
CA LYS A 14 4.09 -7.51 1.99
C LYS A 14 3.27 -8.74 2.29
N LEU A 15 2.45 -9.17 1.32
CA LEU A 15 1.64 -10.38 1.39
C LEU A 15 2.06 -11.36 0.28
N PRO A 16 1.94 -12.68 0.51
CA PRO A 16 2.03 -13.67 -0.55
C PRO A 16 1.02 -13.39 -1.69
N LEU A 17 1.35 -13.79 -2.92
CA LEU A 17 0.43 -13.61 -4.05
C LEU A 17 -0.84 -14.48 -3.91
N ASP A 18 -0.69 -15.65 -3.30
CA ASP A 18 -1.77 -16.63 -3.08
C ASP A 18 -2.71 -16.27 -1.92
N THR A 19 -2.51 -15.15 -1.24
CA THR A 19 -3.40 -14.66 -0.18
C THR A 19 -4.78 -14.34 -0.76
N SER A 20 -5.83 -14.84 -0.11
CA SER A 20 -7.22 -14.59 -0.50
C SER A 20 -7.61 -13.13 -0.27
N VAL A 21 -8.56 -12.61 -1.04
CA VAL A 21 -9.05 -11.22 -0.91
C VAL A 21 -9.42 -10.88 0.55
N ALA A 22 -10.14 -11.78 1.23
CA ALA A 22 -10.53 -11.56 2.64
C ALA A 22 -9.33 -11.51 3.60
N GLU A 23 -8.28 -12.29 3.33
CA GLU A 23 -7.04 -12.25 4.12
C GLU A 23 -6.21 -11.00 3.80
N GLU A 24 -6.23 -10.54 2.55
CA GLU A 24 -5.63 -9.27 2.14
C GLU A 24 -6.30 -8.11 2.87
N GLU A 25 -7.62 -8.05 2.86
CA GLU A 25 -8.40 -7.02 3.54
C GLU A 25 -8.13 -7.03 5.05
N ALA A 26 -8.17 -8.20 5.68
CA ALA A 26 -7.85 -8.34 7.10
C ALA A 26 -6.42 -7.90 7.43
N ALA A 27 -5.45 -8.23 6.57
CA ALA A 27 -4.05 -7.84 6.78
C ALA A 27 -3.82 -6.34 6.57
N LEU A 28 -4.48 -5.73 5.59
CA LEU A 28 -4.45 -4.28 5.37
C LEU A 28 -5.09 -3.53 6.55
N GLN A 29 -6.24 -3.99 7.03
CA GLN A 29 -6.90 -3.41 8.20
C GLN A 29 -6.06 -3.59 9.47
N ALA A 30 -5.46 -4.77 9.68
CA ALA A 30 -4.55 -5.03 10.78
C ALA A 30 -3.27 -4.16 10.72
N ALA A 31 -2.83 -3.81 9.52
CA ALA A 31 -1.72 -2.88 9.29
C ALA A 31 -2.12 -1.39 9.47
N GLY A 32 -3.39 -1.12 9.79
CA GLY A 32 -3.91 0.24 9.97
C GLY A 32 -4.14 1.00 8.65
N ILE A 33 -4.22 0.28 7.52
CA ILE A 33 -4.54 0.86 6.22
C ILE A 33 -6.06 0.97 6.11
N PRO A 34 -6.61 2.18 5.95
CA PRO A 34 -8.04 2.37 5.77
C PRO A 34 -8.44 1.88 4.39
N ILE A 35 -9.13 0.73 4.35
CA ILE A 35 -9.66 0.14 3.11
C ILE A 35 -11.20 0.16 3.10
N ASP A 36 -11.77 0.24 1.91
CA ASP A 36 -13.20 0.14 1.62
C ASP A 36 -13.63 -1.33 1.43
N ALA A 37 -14.94 -1.59 1.39
CA ALA A 37 -15.54 -2.92 1.23
C ALA A 37 -15.24 -3.59 -0.14
N ILE A 38 -14.59 -2.88 -1.06
CA ILE A 38 -14.14 -3.37 -2.37
C ILE A 38 -12.60 -3.47 -2.40
N GLY A 39 -11.92 -3.27 -1.26
CA GLY A 39 -10.47 -3.39 -1.12
C GLY A 39 -9.66 -2.17 -1.60
N ASN A 40 -10.32 -1.05 -1.89
CA ASN A 40 -9.62 0.20 -2.24
C ASN A 40 -9.23 0.97 -0.98
N ALA A 41 -8.24 1.87 -1.06
CA ALA A 41 -8.00 2.79 0.05
C ALA A 41 -9.20 3.72 0.24
N ALA A 42 -9.80 3.70 1.44
CA ALA A 42 -10.87 4.61 1.82
C ALA A 42 -10.35 6.06 2.02
N SER A 43 -9.07 6.22 2.32
CA SER A 43 -8.40 7.53 2.38
C SER A 43 -6.91 7.43 2.06
N GLY A 44 -6.35 8.53 1.52
CA GLY A 44 -4.97 8.56 1.05
C GLY A 44 -4.78 7.80 -0.26
N PHE A 45 -3.55 7.32 -0.49
CA PHE A 45 -3.19 6.58 -1.70
C PHE A 45 -2.65 5.19 -1.35
N LEU A 46 -3.20 4.14 -1.96
CA LEU A 46 -2.71 2.76 -1.82
C LEU A 46 -2.08 2.31 -3.14
N PHE A 47 -0.77 2.12 -3.12
CA PHE A 47 -0.03 1.58 -4.25
C PHE A 47 0.20 0.09 -4.06
N VAL A 48 -0.13 -0.70 -5.07
CA VAL A 48 0.08 -2.16 -5.06
C VAL A 48 1.13 -2.50 -6.10
N ARG A 49 2.18 -3.19 -5.69
CA ARG A 49 3.20 -3.74 -6.58
C ARG A 49 3.21 -5.26 -6.49
N TYR A 50 3.09 -5.90 -7.64
CA TYR A 50 3.29 -7.33 -7.76
C TYR A 50 4.77 -7.61 -8.02
N THR A 51 5.33 -8.54 -7.26
CA THR A 51 6.67 -9.06 -7.50
C THR A 51 6.54 -10.34 -8.32
N SER A 52 7.21 -10.37 -9.47
CA SER A 52 7.20 -11.53 -10.38
C SER A 52 8.31 -12.53 -10.05
N ASP A 53 8.77 -12.54 -8.79
CA ASP A 53 9.77 -13.49 -8.34
C ASP A 53 9.17 -14.90 -8.37
N TRP A 54 9.56 -15.71 -9.38
CA TRP A 54 9.04 -17.07 -9.60
C TRP A 54 9.13 -17.98 -8.37
N ARG A 55 10.08 -17.71 -7.45
CA ARG A 55 10.25 -18.48 -6.21
C ARG A 55 9.39 -18.02 -5.04
N ASN A 56 8.93 -16.78 -5.03
CA ASN A 56 8.12 -16.22 -3.95
C ASN A 56 7.33 -15.01 -4.44
N PRO A 57 6.28 -15.24 -5.24
CA PRO A 57 5.47 -14.15 -5.75
C PRO A 57 4.75 -13.49 -4.57
N ALA A 58 4.87 -12.17 -4.50
CA ALA A 58 4.31 -11.39 -3.40
C ALA A 58 3.70 -10.08 -3.90
N LYS A 59 2.69 -9.61 -3.17
CA LYS A 59 2.05 -8.31 -3.33
C LYS A 59 2.62 -7.37 -2.26
N ILE A 60 3.15 -6.24 -2.69
CA ILE A 60 3.66 -5.20 -1.80
C ILE A 60 2.68 -4.03 -1.86
N PHE A 61 2.00 -3.80 -0.74
CA PHE A 61 1.10 -2.70 -0.52
C PHE A 61 1.87 -1.56 0.14
N ARG A 62 1.75 -0.35 -0.43
CA ARG A 62 2.35 0.86 0.10
C ARG A 62 1.26 1.91 0.24
N TRP A 63 0.90 2.21 1.47
CA TRP A 63 -0.11 3.21 1.78
C TRP A 63 0.54 4.54 2.15
N PHE A 64 -0.07 5.63 1.71
CA PHE A 64 0.35 6.99 1.94
C PHE A 64 -0.84 7.76 2.52
N ALA A 65 -0.70 8.24 3.76
CA ALA A 65 -1.75 9.01 4.42
C ALA A 65 -1.96 10.41 3.80
N ALA A 66 -0.94 10.96 3.14
CA ALA A 66 -1.00 12.22 2.43
C ALA A 66 -1.31 11.98 0.94
N ASP A 67 -2.11 12.88 0.35
CA ASP A 67 -2.29 12.96 -1.10
C ASP A 67 -0.92 13.09 -1.77
N VAL A 68 -0.56 12.09 -2.58
CA VAL A 68 0.68 12.09 -3.38
C VAL A 68 0.46 13.07 -4.53
N GLY A 69 0.46 14.37 -4.22
CA GLY A 69 0.05 15.38 -5.21
C GLY A 69 -0.05 16.82 -4.75
N HIS A 70 -0.08 17.15 -3.45
CA HIS A 70 -0.10 18.58 -3.07
C HIS A 70 1.31 19.17 -2.94
N THR A 71 1.90 19.55 -4.07
CA THR A 71 2.84 20.67 -4.08
C THR A 71 2.11 21.89 -3.53
N ALA A 72 2.44 22.29 -2.30
CA ALA A 72 2.02 23.57 -1.73
C ALA A 72 2.40 24.73 -2.67
N PRO A 73 1.58 25.79 -2.74
CA PRO A 73 1.69 26.89 -3.72
C PRO A 73 2.99 27.70 -3.63
#